data_AF-A0A2K1XKY3-F1
#
_entry.id   AF-A0A2K1XKY3-F1
#
_cell.length_a   1.000
_cell.length_b   1.000
_cell.length_c   1.000
_cell.angle_alpha   90.00
_cell.angle_beta   90.00
_cell.angle_gamma   90.00
#
_symmetry.space_group_name_H-M   'P 1'
#
loop_
_entity.id
_entity.type
_entity.pdbx_description
1 polymer ?
#
loop_
_entity_poly.entity_id
_entity_poly.type
_entity_poly.pdbx_seq_one_letter_code
_entity_poly.pdbx_strand_id
1 'polypeptide(L)'
;MRNKGTFFKPLLFIQKMSRGSLMVVQQEDVHKQGTAVGRSLDPTKFNGYNELTTKLDQILEFNGKLAAPNKDRLIVSINDEGDMILVGDYPWL
;
A
#
# COMPACT_ATOMS: atom_id res chain seq x y z
N MET A 1 25.43 -14.32 -18.32
CA MET A 1 25.11 -12.99 -17.74
C MET A 1 23.60 -12.81 -17.85
N ARG A 2 22.85 -12.86 -16.74
CA ARG A 2 21.39 -12.62 -16.73
C ARG A 2 21.17 -11.21 -16.20
N ASN A 3 20.48 -10.40 -16.98
CA ASN A 3 20.19 -9.01 -16.70
C ASN A 3 19.46 -8.92 -15.34
N LYS A 4 20.06 -8.25 -14.35
CA LYS A 4 19.40 -7.98 -13.07
C LYS A 4 18.41 -6.85 -13.29
N GLY A 5 17.29 -7.17 -13.95
CA GLY A 5 16.14 -6.30 -13.98
C GLY A 5 15.75 -6.04 -12.53
N THR A 6 15.89 -4.80 -12.09
CA THR A 6 15.39 -4.32 -10.81
C THR A 6 13.90 -4.65 -10.77
N PHE A 7 13.55 -5.72 -10.07
CA PHE A 7 12.17 -6.04 -9.76
C PHE A 7 11.70 -4.90 -8.85
N PHE A 8 10.82 -4.04 -9.34
CA PHE A 8 10.21 -3.00 -8.52
C PHE A 8 9.34 -3.74 -7.50
N LYS A 9 9.89 -4.00 -6.31
CA LYS A 9 9.12 -4.52 -5.19
C LYS A 9 8.43 -3.31 -4.57
N PRO A 10 7.10 -3.14 -4.72
CA PRO A 10 6.42 -2.09 -3.99
C PRO A 10 6.57 -2.40 -2.50
N LEU A 11 6.89 -1.37 -1.73
CA LEU A 11 7.19 -1.49 -0.30
C LEU A 11 5.90 -1.71 0.53
N LEU A 12 4.73 -1.54 -0.09
CA LEU A 12 3.42 -1.65 0.53
C LEU A 12 2.37 -2.18 -0.45
N PHE A 13 1.62 -3.20 -0.06
CA PHE A 13 0.47 -3.73 -0.80
C PHE A 13 -0.82 -3.48 -0.04
N ILE A 14 -1.88 -3.08 -0.74
CA ILE A 14 -3.23 -2.96 -0.20
C ILE A 14 -4.15 -3.94 -0.91
N GLN A 15 -4.71 -4.91 -0.20
CA GLN A 15 -5.71 -5.82 -0.74
C GLN A 15 -7.11 -5.36 -0.34
N LYS A 16 -8.00 -5.19 -1.31
CA LYS A 16 -9.41 -4.97 -1.02
C LYS A 16 -10.04 -6.30 -0.55
N MET A 17 -10.73 -6.25 0.59
CA MET A 17 -11.50 -7.36 1.10
C MET A 17 -12.94 -7.27 0.60
N SER A 18 -13.61 -8.42 0.49
CA SER A 18 -15.01 -8.55 0.05
C SER A 18 -16.02 -7.72 0.84
N ARG A 19 -15.66 -7.21 2.03
CA ARG A 19 -16.51 -6.36 2.88
C ARG A 19 -16.22 -4.85 2.75
N GLY A 20 -15.50 -4.44 1.70
CA GLY A 20 -15.15 -3.04 1.46
C GLY A 20 -13.96 -2.52 2.28
N SER A 21 -13.48 -3.30 3.26
CA SER A 21 -12.25 -3.01 4.00
C SER A 21 -11.00 -3.18 3.13
N LEU A 22 -9.97 -2.40 3.43
CA LEU A 22 -8.63 -2.52 2.86
C LEU A 22 -7.72 -3.24 3.86
N MET A 23 -7.08 -4.31 3.44
CA MET A 23 -6.03 -4.99 4.19
C MET A 23 -4.68 -4.44 3.72
N VAL A 24 -3.89 -3.94 4.66
CA VAL A 24 -2.56 -3.41 4.38
C VAL A 24 -1.53 -4.48 4.71
N VAL A 25 -0.72 -4.86 3.71
CA VAL A 25 0.36 -5.82 3.82
C VAL A 25 1.68 -5.10 3.57
N GLN A 26 2.47 -4.95 4.63
CA GLN A 26 3.85 -4.49 4.54
C GLN A 26 4.75 -5.70 4.30
N GLN A 27 5.51 -5.69 3.21
CA GLN A 27 6.52 -6.71 2.96
C GLN A 27 7.86 -6.19 3.45
N GLU A 28 8.36 -6.70 4.58
CA GLU A 28 9.76 -6.51 4.95
C GLU A 28 10.62 -7.39 4.04
N ASP A 29 11.70 -6.82 3.49
CA ASP A 29 12.58 -7.49 2.53
C ASP A 29 13.38 -8.59 3.24
N VAL A 30 12.76 -9.76 3.36
CA VAL A 30 13.41 -10.99 3.79
C VAL A 30 13.26 -11.95 2.63
N HIS A 31 14.33 -12.65 2.26
CA HIS A 31 14.27 -13.75 1.30
C HIS A 31 13.46 -14.97 1.83
N LYS A 32 12.44 -14.76 2.67
CA LYS A 32 11.56 -15.75 3.28
C LYS A 32 10.17 -15.14 3.42
N GLN A 33 9.14 -15.97 3.26
CA GLN A 33 7.74 -15.70 3.62
C GLN A 33 7.66 -14.83 4.88
N GLY A 34 7.41 -13.52 4.70
CA GLY A 34 7.26 -12.59 5.80
C GLY A 34 5.91 -12.79 6.49
N THR A 35 5.88 -12.60 7.80
CA THR A 35 4.63 -12.56 8.57
C THR A 35 3.85 -11.32 8.14
N ALA A 36 2.84 -11.47 7.29
CA ALA A 36 1.95 -10.38 6.95
C ALA A 36 1.19 -9.94 8.21
N VAL A 37 1.59 -8.81 8.81
CA VAL A 37 0.79 -8.15 9.85
C VAL A 37 -0.31 -7.38 9.15
N GLY A 38 -1.39 -8.08 8.82
CA GLY A 38 -2.56 -7.48 8.19
C GLY A 38 -3.28 -6.55 9.15
N ARG A 39 -3.31 -5.26 8.83
CA ARG A 39 -4.22 -4.30 9.48
C ARG A 39 -5.37 -3.96 8.53
N SER A 40 -6.60 -4.07 9.02
CA SER A 40 -7.81 -3.73 8.26
C SER A 40 -8.17 -2.26 8.47
N LEU A 41 -8.46 -1.55 7.39
CA LEU A 41 -8.93 -0.18 7.37
C LEU A 41 -10.27 -0.09 6.64
N ASP A 42 -11.14 0.79 7.11
CA ASP A 42 -12.37 1.14 6.41
C ASP A 42 -12.14 2.44 5.62
N PRO A 43 -12.02 2.37 4.29
CA PRO A 43 -11.71 3.55 3.47
C PRO A 43 -12.82 4.60 3.50
N THR A 44 -14.06 4.24 3.86
CA THR A 44 -15.19 5.17 3.92
C THR A 44 -15.08 6.20 5.05
N LYS A 45 -14.13 6.00 5.97
CA LYS A 45 -13.89 6.90 7.11
C LYS A 45 -12.95 8.07 6.80
N PHE A 46 -12.49 8.19 5.56
CA PHE A 46 -11.54 9.22 5.13
C PHE A 46 -12.17 10.11 4.04
N ASN A 47 -11.78 11.38 4.02
CA ASN A 47 -12.25 12.37 3.05
C ASN A 47 -11.32 12.51 1.83
N GLY A 48 -10.29 11.67 1.73
CA GLY A 48 -9.29 11.79 0.67
C GLY A 48 -8.10 10.86 0.83
N TYR A 49 -7.32 10.74 -0.26
CA TYR A 49 -6.06 10.00 -0.25
C TYR A 49 -5.05 10.54 0.76
N ASN A 50 -5.07 11.85 1.06
CA ASN A 50 -4.18 12.43 2.06
C ASN A 50 -4.43 11.85 3.46
N GLU A 51 -5.69 11.81 3.91
CA GLU A 51 -6.05 11.26 5.22
C GLU A 51 -5.76 9.76 5.29
N LEU A 52 -6.08 9.01 4.23
CA LEU A 52 -5.74 7.60 4.11
C LEU A 52 -4.22 7.38 4.21
N THR A 53 -3.43 8.17 3.48
CA THR A 53 -1.96 8.09 3.46
C THR A 53 -1.37 8.41 4.82
N THR A 54 -1.85 9.46 5.50
CA THR A 54 -1.43 9.78 6.87
C THR A 54 -1.76 8.65 7.83
N LYS A 55 -2.95 8.04 7.71
CA LYS A 55 -3.32 6.91 8.58
C LYS A 55 -2.45 5.68 8.33
N LEU A 56 -2.15 5.39 7.06
CA LEU A 56 -1.24 4.31 6.67
C LEU A 56 0.16 4.53 7.23
N ASP A 57 0.69 5.75 7.12
CA ASP A 57 2.00 6.11 7.69
C ASP A 57 2.09 5.80 9.18
N GLN A 58 1.04 6.18 9.93
CA GLN A 58 0.95 5.95 11.37
C GLN A 58 0.88 4.46 11.73
N ILE A 59 -0.02 3.69 11.11
CA ILE A 59 -0.20 2.29 11.49
C ILE A 59 0.96 1.40 11.04
N LEU A 60 1.72 1.82 10.03
CA LEU A 60 2.91 1.12 9.54
C LEU A 60 4.20 1.66 10.17
N GLU A 61 4.09 2.63 11.08
CA GLU A 61 5.21 3.24 11.78
C GLU A 61 6.29 3.77 10.81
N PHE A 62 5.82 4.37 9.70
CA PHE A 62 6.69 4.84 8.61
C PHE A 62 7.35 6.19 8.88
N ASN A 63 7.08 6.79 10.05
CA ASN A 63 7.72 8.00 10.58
C ASN A 63 7.61 9.21 9.63
N GLY A 64 6.43 9.43 9.06
CA GLY A 64 6.12 10.53 8.14
C GLY A 64 6.65 10.34 6.72
N LYS A 65 7.36 9.23 6.46
CA LYS A 65 8.02 9.02 5.16
C LYS A 65 7.08 8.48 4.07
N LEU A 66 5.85 8.09 4.40
CA LEU A 66 4.80 7.74 3.42
C LEU A 66 3.98 8.97 3.05
N ALA A 67 3.69 9.82 4.04
CA ALA A 67 2.97 11.08 3.86
C ALA A 67 3.86 12.23 3.33
N ALA A 68 5.17 12.01 3.21
CA ALA A 68 6.10 12.99 2.68
C ALA A 68 5.73 13.35 1.21
N PRO A 69 5.80 14.63 0.82
CA PRO A 69 5.48 15.06 -0.55
C PRO A 69 6.42 14.50 -1.62
N ASN A 70 7.52 13.86 -1.22
CA ASN A 70 8.49 13.23 -2.11
C ASN A 70 7.92 11.89 -2.61
N LYS A 71 7.52 11.86 -3.89
CA LYS A 71 6.79 10.76 -4.57
C LYS A 71 7.62 9.50 -4.84
N ASP A 72 8.75 9.29 -4.17
CA ASP A 72 9.60 8.11 -4.39
C ASP A 72 8.96 6.81 -3.87
N ARG A 73 7.74 6.90 -3.33
CA ARG A 73 7.00 5.81 -2.70
C ARG A 73 5.60 5.75 -3.29
N LEU A 74 5.27 4.56 -3.81
CA LEU A 74 3.98 4.26 -4.41
C LEU A 74 3.18 3.35 -3.47
N ILE A 75 1.91 3.69 -3.25
CA ILE A 75 0.95 2.81 -2.59
C ILE A 75 0.21 2.08 -3.70
N VAL A 76 0.35 0.76 -3.77
CA VAL A 76 -0.35 -0.06 -4.79
C VAL A 76 -1.43 -0.91 -4.13
N SER A 77 -2.55 -1.09 -4.84
CA SER A 77 -3.62 -1.98 -4.46
C SER A 77 -3.78 -3.11 -5.46
N ILE A 78 -4.27 -4.27 -5.02
CA ILE A 78 -4.69 -5.36 -5.90
C ILE A 78 -6.21 -5.24 -6.10
N ASN A 79 -6.64 -5.07 -7.35
CA ASN A 79 -8.07 -5.05 -7.68
C ASN A 79 -8.66 -6.48 -7.64
N ASP A 80 -9.97 -6.59 -7.87
CA ASP A 80 -10.67 -7.88 -7.85
C ASP A 80 -10.22 -8.83 -8.99
N GLU A 81 -9.54 -8.29 -10.02
CA GLU A 81 -8.98 -9.02 -11.15
C GLU A 81 -7.54 -9.52 -10.87
N GLY A 82 -6.94 -9.11 -9.74
CA GLY A 82 -5.58 -9.47 -9.37
C GLY A 82 -4.50 -8.49 -9.88
N ASP A 83 -4.89 -7.40 -10.54
CA ASP A 83 -3.98 -6.41 -11.09
C ASP A 83 -3.51 -5.40 -10.03
N MET A 84 -2.24 -5.04 -10.12
CA MET A 84 -1.64 -3.96 -9.32
C MET A 84 -2.05 -2.60 -9.89
N ILE A 85 -2.82 -1.85 -9.12
CA ILE A 85 -3.27 -0.48 -9.45
C ILE A 85 -2.64 0.52 -8.48
N LEU A 86 -2.32 1.72 -8.98
CA LEU A 86 -1.79 2.79 -8.14
C LEU A 86 -2.92 3.48 -7.38
N VAL A 87 -2.75 3.62 -6.06
CA VAL A 87 -3.70 4.36 -5.21
C VAL A 87 -3.48 5.86 -5.41
N GLY A 88 -4.54 6.58 -5.78
CA GLY A 88 -4.49 8.03 -5.99
C GLY A 88 -4.54 8.49 -7.45
N ASP A 89 -4.48 7.57 -8.42
CA ASP A 89 -4.61 7.89 -9.86
C ASP A 89 -6.06 8.21 -10.27
N TYR A 90 -7.03 7.76 -9.48
CA TYR A 90 -8.45 8.06 -9.66
C TYR A 90 -8.90 9.10 -8.65
N PRO A 91 -9.93 9.92 -8.94
CA PRO A 91 -10.52 10.81 -7.95
C PRO A 91 -10.99 10.06 -6.70
N TRP A 92 -10.84 10.69 -5.54
CA TRP A 92 -11.51 10.23 -4.33
C TRP A 92 -13.02 10.42 -4.53
N LEU A 93 -13.81 9.36 -4.31
CA LEU A 93 -15.27 9.37 -4.43
C LEU A 93 -15.92 10.10 -3.27
#